data_AF-A0A293MNB8-F1
#
_entry.id   AF-A0A293MNB8-F1
#
_cell.length_a   1.000
_cell.length_b   1.000
_cell.length_c   1.000
_cell.angle_alpha   90.00
_cell.angle_beta   90.00
_cell.angle_gamma   90.00
#
_symmetry.space_group_name_H-M   'P 1'
#
loop_
_entity.id
_entity.type
_entity.pdbx_description
1 polymer ?
#
loop_
_entity_poly.entity_id
_entity_poly.type
_entity_poly.pdbx_seq_one_letter_code
_entity_poly.pdbx_strand_id
1 'polypeptide(L)'
;MSHGKRGHIVDSDGEEIKLDDIIKEFTEEKCPQLKGKPKLFFIQACQSPSDKDDGEKCWDYDITPYPDFFVGFSTPAGFVSYRDTEEGSFYARAME
;
A
#
# COMPACT_ATOMS: atom_id res chain seq x y z
N MET A 1 -2.82 -5.53 7.22
CA MET A 1 -2.20 -6.58 6.38
C MET A 1 -3.31 -7.26 5.63
N SER A 2 -3.24 -7.34 4.30
CA SER A 2 -4.28 -7.99 3.50
C SER A 2 -3.71 -8.56 2.20
N HIS A 3 -4.56 -9.21 1.41
CA HIS A 3 -4.32 -9.36 -0.02
C HIS A 3 -4.31 -7.99 -0.71
N GLY A 4 -3.74 -7.93 -1.90
CA GLY A 4 -3.69 -6.70 -2.67
C GLY A 4 -3.36 -6.95 -4.13
N LYS A 5 -3.55 -5.90 -4.91
CA LYS A 5 -3.15 -5.78 -6.31
C LYS A 5 -2.42 -4.45 -6.46
N ARG A 6 -1.84 -4.17 -7.63
CA ARG A 6 -1.17 -2.88 -7.88
C ARG A 6 -2.09 -1.71 -7.52
N GLY A 7 -1.66 -0.85 -6.59
CA GLY A 7 -2.41 0.33 -6.12
C GLY A 7 -3.63 0.05 -5.24
N HIS A 8 -3.94 -1.22 -4.92
CA HIS A 8 -5.16 -1.60 -4.22
C HIS A 8 -4.87 -2.59 -3.08
N ILE A 9 -5.66 -2.49 -2.02
CA ILE A 9 -5.80 -3.56 -1.02
C ILE A 9 -7.17 -4.20 -1.17
N VAL A 10 -7.27 -5.49 -0.83
CA VAL A 10 -8.55 -6.19 -0.82
C VAL A 10 -9.06 -6.22 0.62
N ASP A 11 -10.32 -5.88 0.85
CA ASP A 11 -10.92 -5.97 2.18
C ASP A 11 -11.35 -7.41 2.55
N SER A 12 -12.04 -7.57 3.68
CA SER A 12 -12.52 -8.88 4.12
C SER A 12 -13.68 -9.42 3.29
N ASP A 13 -14.41 -8.53 2.60
CA ASP A 13 -15.54 -8.88 1.76
C ASP A 13 -15.09 -9.22 0.33
N GLY A 14 -13.80 -8.99 0.01
CA GLY A 14 -13.20 -9.27 -1.29
C GLY A 14 -13.19 -8.07 -2.23
N GLU A 15 -13.59 -6.90 -1.75
CA GLU A 15 -13.67 -5.68 -2.54
C GLU A 15 -12.31 -4.98 -2.61
N GLU A 16 -11.99 -4.42 -3.78
CA GLU A 16 -10.75 -3.69 -4.02
C GLU A 16 -10.90 -2.23 -3.58
N ILE A 17 -10.05 -1.81 -2.64
CA ILE A 17 -9.98 -0.44 -2.14
C ILE A 17 -8.67 0.18 -2.63
N LYS A 18 -8.76 1.34 -3.29
CA LYS A 18 -7.60 2.11 -3.71
C LYS A 18 -6.78 2.58 -2.51
N LEU A 19 -5.48 2.36 -2.57
CA LEU A 19 -4.56 2.85 -1.53
C LEU A 19 -4.55 4.37 -1.45
N ASP A 20 -4.57 5.05 -2.59
CA ASP A 20 -4.64 6.52 -2.67
C ASP A 20 -5.90 7.05 -1.96
N ASP A 21 -7.03 6.34 -2.07
CA ASP A 21 -8.28 6.71 -1.41
C ASP A 21 -8.19 6.64 0.12
N ILE A 22 -7.33 5.77 0.67
CA ILE A 22 -7.08 5.68 2.10
C ILE A 22 -6.09 6.76 2.52
N ILE A 23 -4.99 6.90 1.78
CA ILE A 23 -3.89 7.81 2.10
C ILE A 23 -4.39 9.27 2.07
N LYS A 24 -5.21 9.64 1.10
CA LYS A 24 -5.75 11.00 0.95
C LYS A 24 -6.55 11.47 2.16
N GLU A 25 -7.16 10.57 2.93
CA GLU A 25 -7.93 10.91 4.14
C GLU A 25 -7.08 11.53 5.25
N PHE A 26 -5.75 11.36 5.19
CA PHE A 26 -4.81 11.89 6.18
C PHE A 26 -4.10 13.17 5.71
N THR A 27 -4.50 13.71 4.56
CA THR A 27 -4.02 15.00 4.06
C THR A 27 -4.38 16.12 5.04
N GLU A 28 -3.70 17.26 4.98
CA GLU A 28 -3.98 18.37 5.90
C GLU A 28 -5.40 18.93 5.76
N GLU A 29 -6.00 18.83 4.56
CA GLU A 29 -7.37 19.29 4.31
C GLU A 29 -8.39 18.40 5.01
N LYS A 30 -8.18 17.08 4.96
CA LYS A 30 -9.11 16.08 5.53
C LYS A 30 -8.84 15.78 7.00
N CYS A 31 -7.58 15.86 7.42
CA CYS A 31 -7.16 15.65 8.80
C CYS A 31 -6.27 16.82 9.30
N PRO A 32 -6.87 17.98 9.64
CA PRO A 32 -6.12 19.15 10.11
C PRO A 32 -5.27 18.90 11.35
N GLN A 33 -5.65 17.93 12.19
CA GLN A 33 -4.92 17.56 13.41
C GLN A 33 -3.52 16.95 13.14
N LEU A 34 -3.30 16.46 11.92
CA LEU A 34 -2.04 15.89 11.44
C LEU A 34 -1.29 16.82 10.48
N LYS A 35 -1.67 18.10 10.40
CA LYS A 35 -0.96 19.09 9.57
C LYS A 35 0.49 19.26 10.04
N GLY A 36 1.42 19.23 9.08
CA GLY A 36 2.86 19.39 9.33
C GLY A 36 3.50 18.27 10.15
N LYS A 37 2.80 17.14 10.34
CA LYS A 37 3.31 15.97 11.06
C LYS A 37 3.58 14.84 10.06
N PRO A 38 4.71 14.12 10.20
CA PRO A 38 5.02 13.00 9.32
C PRO A 38 3.99 11.87 9.47
N LYS A 39 3.54 11.32 8.35
CA LYS A 39 2.54 10.27 8.23
C LYS A 39 3.15 9.06 7.54
N LEU A 40 3.32 7.98 8.28
CA LEU A 40 4.00 6.77 7.82
C LEU A 40 2.96 5.69 7.52
N PHE A 41 2.96 5.17 6.29
CA PHE A 41 2.14 4.05 5.85
C PHE A 41 3.04 2.88 5.49
N PHE A 42 2.78 1.72 6.08
CA PHE A 42 3.49 0.47 5.79
C PHE A 42 2.54 -0.52 5.14
N ILE A 43 2.74 -0.76 3.85
CA ILE A 43 1.82 -1.55 3.02
C ILE A 43 2.37 -2.97 2.84
N GLN A 44 1.85 -3.87 3.68
CA GLN A 44 1.99 -5.32 3.54
C GLN A 44 0.82 -5.88 2.73
N ALA A 45 1.00 -5.92 1.41
CA ALA A 45 0.08 -6.51 0.45
C ALA A 45 0.82 -6.82 -0.86
N CYS A 46 0.31 -7.78 -1.64
CA CYS A 46 0.81 -7.99 -3.00
C CYS A 46 0.59 -6.74 -3.87
N GLN A 47 1.48 -6.51 -4.82
CA GLN A 47 1.39 -5.44 -5.84
C GLN A 47 1.40 -6.04 -7.24
N SER A 48 0.98 -7.30 -7.38
CA SER A 48 0.91 -7.99 -8.66
C SER A 48 -0.03 -7.25 -9.62
N PRO A 49 0.22 -7.31 -10.93
CA PRO A 49 -0.62 -6.66 -11.94
C PRO A 49 -2.08 -7.07 -11.75
N SER A 50 -2.97 -6.10 -11.96
CA SER A 50 -4.40 -6.41 -12.03
C SER A 50 -4.73 -7.00 -13.40
N ASP A 51 -5.88 -7.68 -13.53
CA ASP A 51 -6.37 -8.18 -14.82
C ASP A 51 -6.62 -7.06 -15.85
N LYS A 52 -6.59 -5.80 -15.41
CA LYS A 52 -6.76 -4.59 -16.22
C LYS A 52 -5.43 -4.01 -16.71
N ASP A 53 -4.30 -4.53 -16.23
CA ASP A 53 -2.98 -4.10 -16.69
C ASP A 53 -2.61 -4.84 -17.97
N ASP A 54 -2.23 -4.08 -18.98
CA ASP A 54 -1.82 -4.45 -20.33
C ASP A 54 -0.48 -5.21 -20.41
N GLY A 55 -0.04 -5.81 -19.30
CA GLY A 55 1.16 -6.63 -19.21
C GLY A 55 2.47 -5.84 -19.14
N GLU A 56 2.43 -4.50 -19.17
CA GLU A 56 3.62 -3.69 -18.91
C GLU A 56 3.94 -3.65 -17.41
N LYS A 57 5.18 -4.05 -17.09
CA LYS A 57 5.76 -3.90 -15.75
C LYS A 57 5.98 -2.41 -15.46
N CYS A 58 4.96 -1.77 -14.91
CA CYS A 58 5.10 -0.41 -14.38
C CYS A 58 5.67 -0.48 -12.96
N TRP A 59 6.68 0.34 -12.69
CA TRP A 59 7.26 0.55 -11.35
C TRP A 59 6.46 1.56 -10.51
N ASP A 60 5.27 1.93 -11.00
CA ASP A 60 4.36 2.84 -10.34
C ASP A 60 3.41 2.07 -9.40
N TYR A 61 3.23 2.62 -8.19
CA TYR A 61 2.31 2.09 -7.19
C TYR A 61 0.91 2.71 -7.30
N ASP A 62 0.67 3.61 -8.26
CA ASP A 62 -0.61 4.30 -8.46
C ASP A 62 -1.03 5.10 -7.20
N ILE A 63 -0.08 5.85 -6.64
CA ILE A 63 -0.29 6.66 -5.44
C ILE A 63 0.23 8.07 -5.68
N THR A 64 -0.59 9.04 -5.29
CA THR A 64 -0.24 10.45 -5.36
C THR A 64 0.82 10.78 -4.29
N PRO A 65 1.92 11.47 -4.65
CA PRO A 65 2.89 11.91 -3.66
C PRO A 65 2.31 13.08 -2.85
N TYR A 66 1.98 12.82 -1.57
CA TYR A 66 1.51 13.84 -0.64
C TYR A 66 2.66 14.38 0.25
N PRO A 67 2.64 15.67 0.62
CA PRO A 67 3.64 16.25 1.51
C PRO A 67 3.51 15.69 2.93
N ASP A 68 4.63 15.43 3.58
CA ASP A 68 4.74 14.80 4.91
C ASP A 68 4.35 13.32 4.96
N PHE A 69 4.24 12.63 3.81
CA PHE A 69 3.92 11.20 3.76
C PHE A 69 5.14 10.37 3.41
N PHE A 70 5.27 9.24 4.08
CA PHE A 70 6.13 8.14 3.66
C PHE A 70 5.26 6.90 3.48
N VAL A 71 5.39 6.24 2.32
CA VAL A 71 4.67 5.02 2.01
C VAL A 71 5.69 3.93 1.67
N GLY A 72 5.85 2.98 2.58
CA GLY A 72 6.76 1.85 2.42
C GLY A 72 6.02 0.59 1.99
N PHE A 73 6.43 0.00 0.89
CA PHE A 73 5.86 -1.24 0.35
C PHE A 73 6.71 -2.45 0.71
N SER A 74 6.04 -3.55 1.05
CA SER A 74 6.68 -4.85 1.30
C SER A 74 7.28 -5.52 0.06
N THR A 75 6.92 -5.05 -1.14
CA THR A 75 7.36 -5.62 -2.42
C THR A 75 7.30 -4.55 -3.50
N PRO A 76 8.17 -4.60 -4.53
CA PRO A 76 8.09 -3.69 -5.67
C PRO A 76 6.76 -3.79 -6.43
N ALA A 77 6.37 -2.69 -7.10
CA ALA A 77 5.21 -2.69 -7.99
C ALA A 77 5.35 -3.79 -9.07
N GLY A 78 4.28 -4.57 -9.26
CA GLY A 78 4.26 -5.73 -10.17
C GLY A 78 4.68 -7.06 -9.54
N PHE A 79 5.06 -7.10 -8.25
CA PHE A 79 5.51 -8.31 -7.57
C PHE A 79 4.58 -8.75 -6.43
N VAL A 80 4.69 -10.02 -6.05
CA VAL A 80 3.96 -10.60 -4.91
C VAL A 80 4.68 -10.28 -3.59
N SER A 81 3.92 -10.24 -2.51
CA SER A 81 4.45 -10.09 -1.15
C SER A 81 4.25 -11.39 -0.38
N TYR A 82 5.29 -11.84 0.33
CA TYR A 82 5.30 -13.13 1.02
C TYR A 82 5.02 -12.98 2.52
N ARG A 83 4.31 -13.98 3.07
CA ARG A 83 4.04 -14.13 4.49
C ARG A 83 4.20 -15.59 4.88
N ASP A 84 5.00 -15.83 5.90
CA ASP A 84 5.09 -17.14 6.53
C ASP A 84 3.88 -17.35 7.46
N THR A 85 3.36 -18.58 7.50
CA THR A 85 2.17 -18.90 8.30
C THR A 85 2.43 -18.98 9.79
N GLU A 86 3.66 -19.31 10.20
CA GLU A 86 4.07 -19.45 11.59
C GLU A 86 4.82 -18.20 12.06
N GLU A 87 5.77 -17.72 11.26
CA GLU A 87 6.64 -16.61 11.64
C GLU A 87 6.11 -15.22 11.21
N GLY A 88 5.14 -15.16 10.31
CA GLY A 88 4.52 -13.90 9.87
C GLY A 88 5.19 -13.24 8.66
N SER A 89 4.97 -11.93 8.47
CA SER A 89 5.50 -11.19 7.31
C SER A 89 7.00 -10.91 7.47
N PHE A 90 7.79 -11.23 6.45
CA PHE A 90 9.21 -10.86 6.39
C PHE A 90 9.42 -9.34 6.48
N TYR A 91 8.58 -8.56 5.80
CA TYR A 91 8.68 -7.11 5.78
C TYR A 91 8.37 -6.51 7.16
N ALA A 92 7.29 -6.95 7.80
CA ALA A 92 6.92 -6.45 9.12
C ALA A 92 8.00 -6.76 10.17
N ARG A 93 8.53 -7.99 10.15
CA ARG A 93 9.62 -8.41 11.05
C ARG A 93 10.92 -7.66 10.84
N ALA A 94 11.23 -7.29 9.61
CA ALA A 94 12.43 -6.52 9.31
C ALA A 94 12.34 -5.07 9.82
N MET A 95 11.15 -4.60 10.22
CA MET A 95 10.91 -3.27 10.77
C MET A 95 10.77 -3.27 12.31
N GLU A 96 10.87 -4.43 12.96
CA GLU A 96 10.99 -4.57 14.42
C GLU A 96 12.43 -4.39 14.90
#